data_AF-X0UEC8-F1
#
_entry.id   AF-X0UEC8-F1
#
_cell.length_a   1.000
_cell.length_b   1.000
_cell.length_c   1.000
_cell.angle_alpha   90.00
_cell.angle_beta   90.00
_cell.angle_gamma   90.00
#
_symmetry.space_group_name_H-M   'P 1'
#
loop_
_entity.id
_entity.type
_entity.pdbx_description
1 polymer ?
#
loop_
_entity_poly.entity_id
_entity_poly.type
_entity_poly.pdbx_seq_one_letter_code
_entity_poly.pdbx_strand_id
1 'polypeptide(L)'
;MPRGLDVLICEGGACISSHSLEVEHELKKQIARYNLKDKVRIVKTGCMGPCQYGPLILVYPEGILYKELTPADIKEIVEEHFLKGRIVEKFLFKSEITEKVIRKKERLPFFQKQLKIVLKNCGTIDPENIEEYINNGGYEALRKALTELSPLQVIQEIKDSGLRGRGGAGFPTGVKWEFVFKAKSSGKFVICNADEGDPGAFMDRAV
;
A
#
# COMPACT_ATOMS: atom_id res chain seq x y z
N MET A 1 -1.02 -22.40 -17.19
CA MET A 1 -1.09 -21.14 -17.98
C MET A 1 0.07 -20.26 -17.52
N PRO A 2 0.82 -19.58 -18.41
CA PRO A 2 1.81 -18.62 -17.92
C PRO A 2 1.05 -17.59 -17.07
N ARG A 3 1.52 -17.36 -15.84
CA ARG A 3 0.86 -16.46 -14.89
C ARG A 3 0.70 -15.10 -15.56
N GLY A 4 -0.51 -14.55 -15.52
CA GLY A 4 -0.75 -13.18 -15.94
C GLY A 4 0.08 -12.20 -15.10
N LEU A 5 0.33 -11.02 -15.63
CA LEU A 5 0.98 -9.92 -14.93
C LEU A 5 -0.03 -9.19 -14.09
N ASP A 6 0.31 -8.95 -12.83
CA ASP A 6 -0.40 -7.99 -12.00
C ASP A 6 0.34 -6.66 -12.04
N VAL A 7 -0.34 -5.63 -12.51
CA VAL A 7 0.19 -4.29 -12.70
C VAL A 7 -0.49 -3.37 -11.70
N LEU A 8 0.20 -3.16 -10.58
CA LEU A 8 -0.26 -2.36 -9.47
C LEU A 8 0.09 -0.90 -9.75
N ILE A 9 -0.90 -0.01 -9.73
CA ILE A 9 -0.72 1.43 -9.95
C ILE A 9 -0.93 2.16 -8.62
N CYS A 10 0.04 2.98 -8.24
CA CYS A 10 -0.06 3.78 -7.03
C CYS A 10 -1.03 4.95 -7.23
N GLU A 11 -2.15 4.93 -6.50
CA GLU A 11 -3.15 6.00 -6.45
C GLU A 11 -3.12 6.74 -5.10
N GLY A 12 -1.97 6.73 -4.41
CA GLY A 12 -1.74 7.65 -3.30
C GLY A 12 -1.78 9.11 -3.76
N GLY A 13 -2.19 10.03 -2.88
CA GLY A 13 -2.45 11.45 -3.24
C GLY A 13 -1.29 12.16 -3.98
N ALA A 14 -0.03 11.83 -3.68
CA ALA A 14 1.11 12.35 -4.41
C ALA A 14 1.17 11.86 -5.87
N CYS A 15 0.92 10.57 -6.11
CA CYS A 15 0.90 10.01 -7.46
C CYS A 15 -0.30 10.54 -8.27
N ILE A 16 -1.47 10.69 -7.63
CA ILE A 16 -2.64 11.32 -8.28
C ILE A 16 -2.29 12.76 -8.69
N SER A 17 -1.65 13.52 -7.80
CA SER A 17 -1.22 14.89 -8.08
C SER A 17 -0.15 14.97 -9.19
N SER A 18 0.57 13.86 -9.43
CA SER A 18 1.56 13.71 -10.50
C SER A 18 1.02 12.97 -11.73
N HIS A 19 -0.29 12.95 -11.96
CA HIS A 19 -0.95 12.38 -13.15
C HIS A 19 -1.02 10.84 -13.24
N SER A 20 -1.14 10.14 -12.10
CA SER A 20 -1.28 8.68 -12.11
C SER A 20 -2.59 8.18 -12.74
N LEU A 21 -3.66 8.99 -12.73
CA LEU A 21 -4.95 8.63 -13.32
C LEU A 21 -4.87 8.62 -14.86
N GLU A 22 -4.13 9.56 -15.44
CA GLU A 22 -3.86 9.64 -16.87
C GLU A 22 -2.97 8.47 -17.31
N VAL A 23 -1.97 8.11 -16.47
CA VAL A 23 -1.16 6.90 -16.64
C VAL A 23 -2.02 5.64 -16.64
N GLU A 24 -2.94 5.49 -15.69
CA GLU A 24 -3.89 4.37 -15.65
C GLU A 24 -4.75 4.33 -16.92
N HIS A 25 -5.30 5.47 -17.35
CA HIS A 25 -6.14 5.55 -18.53
C HIS A 25 -5.41 5.08 -19.79
N GLU A 26 -4.18 5.55 -20.00
CA GLU A 26 -3.37 5.15 -21.14
C GLU A 26 -2.96 3.67 -21.03
N LEU A 27 -2.71 3.16 -19.83
CA LEU A 27 -2.42 1.74 -19.61
C LEU A 27 -3.58 0.84 -20.03
N LYS A 28 -4.81 1.17 -19.62
CA LYS A 28 -6.04 0.44 -20.03
C LYS A 28 -6.21 0.43 -21.54
N LYS A 29 -5.97 1.58 -22.19
CA LYS A 29 -6.05 1.74 -23.65
C LYS A 29 -5.03 0.86 -24.37
N GLN A 30 -3.77 0.86 -23.93
CA GLN A 30 -2.72 0.06 -24.56
C GLN A 30 -2.92 -1.45 -24.34
N ILE A 31 -3.35 -1.87 -23.14
CA ILE A 31 -3.71 -3.28 -22.88
C ILE A 31 -4.85 -3.75 -23.78
N ALA A 32 -5.88 -2.91 -23.98
CA ALA A 32 -6.96 -3.22 -24.90
C ALA A 32 -6.48 -3.29 -26.36
N ARG A 33 -5.63 -2.35 -26.79
CA ARG A 33 -5.06 -2.31 -28.15
C ARG A 33 -4.27 -3.57 -28.48
N TYR A 34 -3.51 -4.11 -27.53
CA TYR A 34 -2.69 -5.30 -27.71
C TYR A 34 -3.40 -6.61 -27.32
N ASN A 35 -4.70 -6.58 -27.01
CA ASN A 35 -5.48 -7.74 -26.57
C ASN A 35 -4.84 -8.49 -25.38
N LEU A 36 -4.32 -7.73 -24.41
CA LEU A 36 -3.63 -8.28 -23.24
C LEU A 36 -4.54 -8.42 -22.01
N LYS A 37 -5.86 -8.21 -22.14
CA LYS A 37 -6.81 -8.21 -21.01
C LYS A 37 -6.81 -9.52 -20.20
N ASP A 38 -6.65 -10.66 -20.86
CA ASP A 38 -6.62 -11.97 -20.20
C ASP A 38 -5.25 -12.30 -19.57
N LYS A 39 -4.24 -11.47 -19.85
CA LYS A 39 -2.86 -11.69 -19.42
C LYS A 39 -2.37 -10.62 -18.45
N VAL A 40 -3.02 -9.47 -18.37
CA VAL A 40 -2.60 -8.33 -17.56
C VAL A 40 -3.78 -7.83 -16.76
N ARG A 41 -3.68 -7.97 -15.44
CA ARG A 41 -4.64 -7.42 -14.48
C ARG A 41 -4.08 -6.10 -13.96
N ILE A 42 -4.83 -5.02 -14.17
CA ILE A 42 -4.52 -3.73 -13.52
C ILE A 42 -5.14 -3.74 -12.14
N VAL A 43 -4.34 -3.42 -11.13
CA VAL A 43 -4.77 -3.31 -9.74
C VAL A 43 -4.49 -1.89 -9.24
N LYS A 44 -5.51 -1.22 -8.73
CA LYS A 44 -5.35 0.07 -8.07
C LYS A 44 -4.87 -0.20 -6.65
N THR A 45 -3.91 0.57 -6.15
CA THR A 45 -3.45 0.41 -4.77
C THR A 45 -3.11 1.76 -4.15
N GLY A 46 -3.02 1.78 -2.82
CA GLY A 46 -2.66 2.97 -2.06
C GLY A 46 -1.21 3.40 -2.23
N CYS A 47 -0.72 4.22 -1.29
CA CYS A 47 0.63 4.76 -1.35
C CYS A 47 1.71 3.65 -1.30
N MET A 48 2.60 3.63 -2.29
CA MET A 48 3.72 2.69 -2.34
C MET A 48 4.97 3.16 -1.58
N GLY A 49 5.05 4.45 -1.22
CA GLY A 49 6.09 5.00 -0.35
C GLY A 49 6.97 6.09 -0.97
N PRO A 50 7.71 5.85 -2.06
CA PRO A 50 8.71 6.81 -2.54
C PRO A 50 8.05 7.88 -3.43
N CYS A 51 7.23 8.73 -2.79
CA CYS A 51 6.33 9.70 -3.43
C CYS A 51 7.03 10.68 -4.37
N GLN A 52 8.32 10.99 -4.12
CA GLN A 52 9.11 11.87 -4.97
C GLN A 52 9.31 11.35 -6.40
N TYR A 53 9.09 10.05 -6.62
CA TYR A 53 9.23 9.42 -7.94
C TYR A 53 7.89 8.97 -8.53
N GLY A 54 6.77 9.49 -8.04
CA GLY A 54 5.46 9.23 -8.62
C GLY A 54 5.30 9.85 -10.02
N PRO A 55 4.45 9.30 -10.89
CA PRO A 55 3.66 8.07 -10.75
C PRO A 55 4.49 6.78 -10.72
N LEU A 56 4.02 5.80 -9.94
CA LEU A 56 4.67 4.50 -9.75
C LEU A 56 3.79 3.36 -10.28
N ILE A 57 4.42 2.39 -10.95
CA ILE A 57 3.80 1.11 -11.32
C ILE A 57 4.68 -0.05 -10.84
N LEU A 58 4.09 -0.99 -10.13
CA LEU A 58 4.73 -2.23 -9.69
C LEU A 58 4.18 -3.42 -10.47
N VAL A 59 5.06 -4.21 -11.08
CA VAL A 59 4.69 -5.37 -11.89
C VAL A 59 5.10 -6.67 -11.18
N TYR A 60 4.13 -7.55 -10.95
CA TYR A 60 4.32 -8.90 -10.45
C TYR A 60 4.08 -9.94 -11.56
N PRO A 61 4.75 -11.10 -11.52
CA PRO A 61 5.55 -11.64 -10.40
C PRO A 61 7.02 -11.14 -10.33
N GLU A 62 7.49 -10.35 -11.29
CA GLU A 62 8.90 -9.97 -11.40
C GLU A 62 9.38 -9.02 -10.28
N GLY A 63 8.45 -8.25 -9.68
CA GLY A 63 8.74 -7.30 -8.62
C GLY A 63 9.38 -6.01 -9.13
N ILE A 64 9.05 -5.60 -10.36
CA ILE A 64 9.64 -4.45 -11.05
C ILE A 64 8.88 -3.19 -10.70
N LEU A 65 9.55 -2.20 -10.11
CA LEU A 65 8.99 -0.90 -9.79
C LEU A 65 9.45 0.15 -10.80
N TYR A 66 8.54 0.59 -11.66
CA TYR A 66 8.72 1.71 -12.57
C TYR A 66 8.39 3.03 -11.89
N LYS A 67 9.15 4.08 -12.23
CA LYS A 67 9.06 5.40 -11.60
C LYS A 67 8.97 6.54 -12.60
N GLU A 68 8.49 7.70 -12.12
CA GLU A 68 8.39 8.97 -12.87
C GLU A 68 7.67 8.82 -14.21
N LEU A 69 6.62 7.98 -14.23
CA LEU A 69 5.94 7.64 -15.47
C LEU A 69 5.04 8.76 -15.96
N THR A 70 5.13 9.07 -17.24
CA THR A 70 4.14 9.88 -17.95
C THR A 70 3.21 8.99 -18.80
N PRO A 71 2.04 9.48 -19.23
CA PRO A 71 1.19 8.73 -20.15
C PRO A 71 1.91 8.29 -21.44
N ALA A 72 2.85 9.09 -21.95
CA ALA A 72 3.59 8.77 -23.17
C ALA A 72 4.51 7.55 -23.03
N ASP A 73 5.03 7.30 -21.82
CA ASP A 73 5.95 6.21 -21.52
C ASP A 73 5.26 4.84 -21.51
N ILE A 74 3.94 4.83 -21.26
CA ILE A 74 3.15 3.61 -21.07
C ILE A 74 3.14 2.73 -22.30
N LYS A 75 3.13 3.32 -23.50
CA LYS A 75 3.19 2.57 -24.75
C LYS A 75 4.43 1.67 -24.80
N GLU A 76 5.59 2.21 -24.45
CA GLU A 76 6.86 1.46 -24.48
C GLU A 76 6.88 0.35 -23.43
N ILE A 77 6.37 0.62 -22.22
CA ILE A 77 6.28 -0.39 -21.16
C ILE A 77 5.37 -1.54 -21.58
N VAL A 78 4.21 -1.27 -22.17
CA VAL A 78 3.30 -2.34 -22.62
C VAL A 78 3.91 -3.14 -23.77
N GLU A 79 4.52 -2.47 -24.75
CA GLU A 79 5.13 -3.13 -25.91
C GLU A 79 6.37 -3.95 -25.56
N GLU A 80 7.28 -3.43 -24.76
CA GLU A 80 8.52 -4.11 -24.43
C GLU A 80 8.32 -5.09 -23.28
N HIS A 81 7.70 -4.66 -22.18
CA HIS A 81 7.60 -5.48 -20.99
C HIS A 81 6.43 -6.46 -21.07
N PHE A 82 5.20 -5.97 -21.28
CA PHE A 82 4.01 -6.83 -21.14
C PHE A 82 3.81 -7.76 -22.34
N LEU A 83 4.14 -7.28 -23.54
CA LEU A 83 4.01 -8.07 -24.77
C LEU A 83 5.24 -8.94 -25.05
N LYS A 84 6.45 -8.38 -24.90
CA LYS A 84 7.71 -9.04 -25.31
C LYS A 84 8.55 -9.57 -24.13
N GLY A 85 8.17 -9.30 -22.89
CA GLY A 85 8.87 -9.77 -21.69
C GLY A 85 10.20 -9.04 -21.39
N ARG A 86 10.47 -7.91 -22.05
CA ARG A 86 11.71 -7.13 -21.88
C ARG A 86 11.48 -5.93 -20.97
N ILE A 87 12.09 -5.96 -19.80
CA ILE A 87 12.01 -4.88 -18.81
C ILE A 87 12.63 -3.60 -19.36
N VAL A 88 11.92 -2.48 -19.19
CA VAL A 88 12.35 -1.16 -19.68
C VAL A 88 13.22 -0.47 -18.63
N GLU A 89 14.52 -0.71 -18.67
CA GLU A 89 15.45 -0.33 -17.59
C GLU A 89 15.57 1.17 -17.32
N LYS A 90 15.27 2.03 -18.31
CA LYS A 90 15.38 3.49 -18.14
C LYS A 90 14.39 4.07 -17.10
N PHE A 91 13.28 3.38 -16.86
CA PHE A 91 12.27 3.77 -15.87
C PHE A 91 12.50 3.11 -14.49
N LEU A 92 13.62 2.40 -14.33
CA LEU A 92 13.97 1.75 -13.07
C LEU A 92 14.88 2.63 -12.22
N PHE A 93 14.89 2.33 -10.93
CA PHE A 93 15.82 2.93 -9.99
C PHE A 93 17.26 2.49 -10.29
N LYS A 94 18.20 3.40 -10.09
CA LYS A 94 19.64 3.13 -10.13
C LYS A 94 20.22 3.28 -8.73
N SER A 95 21.22 2.46 -8.42
CA SER A 95 22.02 2.64 -7.22
C SER A 95 22.83 3.92 -7.34
N GLU A 96 22.77 4.80 -6.34
CA GLU A 96 23.58 6.02 -6.29
C GLU A 96 25.09 5.74 -6.22
N ILE A 97 25.48 4.56 -5.71
CA ILE A 97 26.89 4.19 -5.52
C ILE A 97 27.46 3.49 -6.76
N THR A 98 26.70 2.54 -7.32
CA THR A 98 27.20 1.66 -8.40
C THR A 98 26.66 2.02 -9.78
N GLU A 99 25.71 2.96 -9.86
CA GLU A 99 24.91 3.31 -11.03
C GLU A 99 24.16 2.15 -11.69
N LYS A 100 24.21 0.95 -11.08
CA LYS A 100 23.53 -0.24 -11.58
C LYS A 100 22.04 -0.15 -11.33
N VAL A 101 21.28 -0.63 -12.31
CA VAL A 101 19.83 -0.75 -12.26
C VAL A 101 19.42 -1.73 -11.16
N ILE A 102 18.51 -1.29 -10.30
CA ILE A 102 17.92 -2.10 -9.25
C ILE A 102 16.58 -2.63 -9.77
N ARG A 103 16.57 -3.90 -10.18
CA ARG A 103 15.39 -4.52 -10.80
C ARG A 103 14.27 -4.80 -9.80
N LYS A 104 14.61 -5.31 -8.61
CA LYS A 104 13.63 -5.75 -7.62
C LYS A 104 13.36 -4.68 -6.57
N LYS A 105 12.08 -4.42 -6.30
CA LYS A 105 11.62 -3.50 -5.24
C LYS A 105 12.30 -3.77 -3.90
N GLU A 106 12.46 -5.03 -3.50
CA GLU A 106 13.03 -5.42 -2.20
C GLU A 106 14.52 -5.06 -2.07
N ARG A 107 15.21 -4.83 -3.19
CA ARG A 107 16.63 -4.44 -3.21
C ARG A 107 16.83 -2.92 -3.17
N LEU A 108 15.77 -2.13 -3.23
CA LEU A 108 15.88 -0.68 -3.18
C LEU A 108 16.25 -0.25 -1.75
N PRO A 109 17.29 0.58 -1.56
CA PRO A 109 17.67 1.09 -0.24
C PRO A 109 16.52 1.73 0.54
N PHE A 110 15.59 2.37 -0.18
CA PHE A 110 14.37 2.94 0.40
C PHE A 110 13.58 1.91 1.21
N PHE A 111 13.38 0.69 0.70
CA PHE A 111 12.56 -0.34 1.35
C PHE A 111 13.35 -1.23 2.31
N GLN A 112 14.65 -1.44 2.10
CA GLN A 112 15.47 -2.42 2.85
C GLN A 112 15.53 -2.19 4.36
N LYS A 113 15.37 -0.93 4.80
CA LYS A 113 15.46 -0.56 6.23
C LYS A 113 14.08 -0.29 6.86
N GLN A 114 13.00 -0.67 6.19
CA GLN A 114 11.64 -0.46 6.68
C GLN A 114 11.05 -1.75 7.24
N LEU A 115 10.45 -1.68 8.43
CA LEU A 115 9.54 -2.70 8.93
C LEU A 115 8.12 -2.16 8.83
N LYS A 116 7.38 -2.58 7.79
CA LYS A 116 5.99 -2.20 7.61
C LYS A 116 5.09 -3.11 8.44
N ILE A 117 4.56 -2.59 9.55
CA ILE A 117 3.58 -3.31 10.39
C ILE A 117 2.16 -2.94 9.95
N VAL A 118 1.78 -1.67 10.06
CA VAL A 118 0.44 -1.16 9.67
C VAL A 118 0.29 -1.19 8.14
N LEU A 119 1.27 -0.64 7.43
CA LEU A 119 1.23 -0.50 5.97
C LEU A 119 1.72 -1.76 5.22
N LYS A 120 1.69 -2.94 5.86
CA LYS A 120 2.23 -4.19 5.27
C LYS A 120 1.54 -4.57 3.96
N ASN A 121 0.25 -4.24 3.83
CA ASN A 121 -0.59 -4.57 2.68
C ASN A 121 -0.60 -3.46 1.61
N CYS A 122 -0.16 -2.24 1.94
CA CYS A 122 -0.13 -1.12 1.00
C CYS A 122 0.83 -1.41 -0.16
N GLY A 123 0.32 -1.31 -1.40
CA GLY A 123 1.10 -1.64 -2.59
C GLY A 123 1.23 -3.14 -2.86
N THR A 124 0.40 -3.97 -2.22
CA THR A 124 0.38 -5.43 -2.36
C THR A 124 -1.02 -5.97 -2.69
N ILE A 125 -2.07 -5.37 -2.12
CA ILE A 125 -3.47 -5.73 -2.36
C ILE A 125 -4.25 -4.59 -3.00
N ASP A 126 -5.38 -4.93 -3.60
CA ASP A 126 -6.45 -4.00 -3.93
C ASP A 126 -7.20 -3.58 -2.65
N PRO A 127 -7.22 -2.28 -2.27
CA PRO A 127 -7.89 -1.81 -1.07
C PRO A 127 -9.42 -1.94 -1.12
N GLU A 128 -10.02 -2.09 -2.31
CA GLU A 128 -11.48 -2.23 -2.48
C GLU A 128 -11.92 -3.71 -2.54
N ASN A 129 -10.97 -4.66 -2.45
CA ASN A 129 -11.26 -6.09 -2.51
C ASN A 129 -11.11 -6.76 -1.12
N ILE A 130 -12.26 -7.09 -0.52
CA ILE A 130 -12.30 -7.74 0.79
C ILE A 130 -11.62 -9.11 0.82
N GLU A 131 -11.70 -9.90 -0.27
CA GLU A 131 -11.11 -11.23 -0.33
C GLU A 131 -9.59 -11.16 -0.35
N GLU A 132 -9.00 -10.17 -1.04
CA GLU A 132 -7.55 -9.95 -0.98
C GLU A 132 -7.10 -9.57 0.44
N TYR A 133 -7.89 -8.76 1.15
CA TYR A 133 -7.60 -8.43 2.55
C TYR A 133 -7.66 -9.65 3.47
N ILE A 134 -8.73 -10.46 3.37
CA ILE A 134 -8.90 -11.71 4.14
C ILE A 134 -7.76 -12.69 3.87
N ASN A 135 -7.42 -12.92 2.60
CA ASN A 135 -6.33 -13.82 2.21
C ASN A 135 -4.94 -13.38 2.72
N ASN A 136 -4.79 -12.11 3.12
CA ASN A 136 -3.58 -11.56 3.73
C ASN A 136 -3.68 -11.42 5.27
N GLY A 137 -4.56 -12.21 5.90
CA GLY A 137 -4.76 -12.25 7.36
C GLY A 137 -5.62 -11.10 7.89
N GLY A 138 -6.35 -10.41 7.02
CA GLY A 138 -7.36 -9.43 7.41
C GLY A 138 -8.45 -10.07 8.29
N TYR A 139 -8.96 -9.30 9.24
CA TYR A 139 -9.98 -9.72 10.23
C TYR A 139 -9.61 -10.85 11.20
N GLU A 140 -8.44 -11.50 11.09
CA GLU A 140 -8.05 -12.57 12.02
C GLU A 140 -8.06 -12.09 13.48
N ALA A 141 -7.51 -10.90 13.74
CA ALA A 141 -7.50 -10.29 15.08
C ALA A 141 -8.92 -9.93 15.56
N LEU A 142 -9.81 -9.49 14.66
CA LEU A 142 -11.20 -9.20 14.99
C LEU A 142 -11.94 -10.49 15.35
N ARG A 143 -11.76 -11.55 14.56
CA ARG A 143 -12.33 -12.88 14.86
C ARG A 143 -11.90 -13.33 16.25
N LYS A 144 -10.61 -13.32 16.55
CA LYS A 144 -10.07 -13.67 17.88
C LYS A 144 -10.71 -12.83 18.99
N ALA A 145 -10.78 -11.50 18.81
CA ALA A 145 -11.37 -10.60 19.79
C ALA A 145 -12.86 -10.86 20.05
N LEU A 146 -13.62 -11.28 19.03
CA LEU A 146 -15.06 -11.55 19.15
C LEU A 146 -15.38 -12.95 19.69
N THR A 147 -14.57 -13.95 19.38
CA THR A 147 -14.91 -15.36 19.67
C THR A 147 -14.12 -15.96 20.83
N GLU A 148 -12.94 -15.43 21.14
CA GLU A 148 -11.98 -16.06 22.06
C GLU A 148 -11.63 -15.18 23.28
N LEU A 149 -11.84 -13.87 23.21
CA LEU A 149 -11.41 -12.93 24.24
C LEU A 149 -12.58 -12.17 24.87
N SER A 150 -12.52 -11.96 26.17
CA SER A 150 -13.35 -10.97 26.86
C SER A 150 -12.83 -9.55 26.60
N PRO A 151 -13.66 -8.50 26.78
CA PRO A 151 -13.22 -7.11 26.65
C PRO A 151 -12.00 -6.75 27.53
N LEU A 152 -11.92 -7.30 28.75
CA LEU A 152 -10.78 -7.09 29.64
C LEU A 152 -9.50 -7.75 29.12
N GLN A 153 -9.60 -8.94 28.52
CA GLN A 153 -8.45 -9.60 27.90
C GLN A 153 -7.96 -8.84 26.66
N VAL A 154 -8.87 -8.30 25.84
CA VAL A 154 -8.51 -7.42 24.72
C VAL A 154 -7.76 -6.17 25.22
N ILE A 155 -8.25 -5.53 26.28
CA ILE A 155 -7.57 -4.38 26.89
C ILE A 155 -6.18 -4.77 27.39
N GLN A 156 -6.04 -5.94 28.03
CA GLN A 156 -4.76 -6.42 28.54
C GLN A 156 -3.76 -6.70 27.41
N GLU A 157 -4.18 -7.34 26.31
CA GLU A 157 -3.35 -7.56 25.12
C GLU A 157 -2.78 -6.23 24.58
N ILE A 158 -3.61 -5.18 24.52
CA ILE A 158 -3.17 -3.84 24.08
C ILE A 158 -2.23 -3.19 25.10
N LYS A 159 -2.42 -3.40 26.40
CA LYS A 159 -1.48 -2.92 27.44
C LYS A 159 -0.12 -3.62 27.30
N ASP A 160 -0.13 -4.94 27.13
CA ASP A 160 1.08 -5.76 26.99
C ASP A 160 1.85 -5.43 25.70
N SER A 161 1.15 -5.03 24.64
CA SER A 161 1.79 -4.55 23.40
C SER A 161 2.59 -3.25 23.56
N GLY A 162 2.34 -2.49 24.63
CA GLY A 162 2.95 -1.17 24.85
C GLY A 162 2.49 -0.11 23.85
N LEU A 163 1.37 -0.31 23.13
CA LEU A 163 0.86 0.64 22.15
C LEU A 163 0.57 2.01 22.79
N ARG A 164 1.04 3.06 22.14
CA ARG A 164 0.83 4.46 22.52
C ARG A 164 0.10 5.19 21.39
N GLY A 165 -0.68 6.21 21.75
CA GLY A 165 -1.39 7.06 20.78
C GLY A 165 -0.45 7.65 19.75
N ARG A 166 -0.77 7.50 18.47
CA ARG A 166 0.08 7.92 17.35
C ARG A 166 -0.17 9.33 16.83
N GLY A 167 -1.26 9.99 17.26
CA GLY A 167 -1.52 11.41 16.99
C GLY A 167 -0.71 12.38 17.85
N GLY A 168 0.57 12.09 18.13
CA GLY A 168 1.48 12.99 18.84
C GLY A 168 1.54 12.84 20.37
N ALA A 169 0.40 12.86 21.08
CA ALA A 169 0.38 12.90 22.55
C ALA A 169 1.00 11.64 23.24
N GLY A 170 1.07 10.51 22.54
CA GLY A 170 1.77 9.32 23.04
C GLY A 170 1.16 8.71 24.32
N PHE A 171 -0.11 8.96 24.63
CA PHE A 171 -0.75 8.36 25.80
C PHE A 171 -0.91 6.83 25.63
N PRO A 172 -0.66 5.99 26.65
CA PRO A 172 -0.81 4.54 26.53
C PRO A 172 -2.24 4.12 26.14
N THR A 173 -2.39 3.45 25.00
CA THR A 173 -3.69 3.15 24.40
C THR A 173 -4.52 2.22 25.28
N GLY A 174 -3.90 1.16 25.82
CA GLY A 174 -4.58 0.20 26.68
C GLY A 174 -5.10 0.81 27.98
N VAL A 175 -4.37 1.76 28.58
CA VAL A 175 -4.81 2.51 29.77
C VAL A 175 -6.02 3.39 29.44
N LYS A 176 -5.99 4.07 28.29
CA LYS A 176 -7.13 4.87 27.82
C LYS A 176 -8.38 4.02 27.65
N TRP A 177 -8.25 2.83 27.06
CA TRP A 177 -9.36 1.89 26.89
C TRP A 177 -9.89 1.38 28.23
N GLU A 178 -9.01 1.09 29.19
CA GLU A 178 -9.39 0.64 30.53
C GLU A 178 -10.23 1.70 31.29
N PHE A 179 -9.88 2.99 31.17
CA PHE A 179 -10.68 4.07 31.75
C PHE A 179 -12.09 4.12 31.17
N VAL A 180 -12.21 4.03 29.83
CA VAL A 180 -13.51 4.00 29.14
C VAL A 180 -14.30 2.75 29.53
N PHE A 181 -13.64 1.60 29.68
CA PHE A 181 -14.28 0.36 30.12
C PHE A 181 -14.87 0.48 31.53
N LYS A 182 -14.11 1.03 32.49
CA LYS A 182 -14.54 1.20 33.89
C LYS A 182 -15.60 2.27 34.10
N ALA A 183 -15.70 3.25 33.19
CA ALA A 183 -16.72 4.28 33.28
C ALA A 183 -18.14 3.69 33.18
N LYS A 184 -19.00 4.05 34.14
CA LYS A 184 -20.43 3.69 34.14
C LYS A 184 -21.17 4.62 33.18
N SER A 185 -21.73 4.06 32.11
CA SER A 185 -22.51 4.79 31.11
C SER A 185 -23.47 3.85 30.41
N SER A 186 -24.63 4.36 29.97
CA SER A 186 -25.60 3.64 29.15
C SER A 186 -25.18 3.50 27.68
N GLY A 187 -24.20 4.31 27.25
CA GLY A 187 -23.64 4.27 25.90
C GLY A 187 -22.16 4.64 25.88
N LYS A 188 -21.40 4.03 24.97
CA LYS A 188 -19.98 4.30 24.75
C LYS A 188 -19.73 4.48 23.27
N PHE A 189 -18.75 5.31 22.93
CA PHE A 189 -18.43 5.67 21.56
C PHE A 189 -16.97 5.39 21.26
N VAL A 190 -16.68 5.06 20.00
CA VAL A 190 -15.33 5.02 19.43
C VAL A 190 -15.28 6.11 18.38
N ILE A 191 -14.32 7.02 18.52
CA ILE A 191 -14.12 8.13 17.58
C ILE A 191 -12.72 7.94 16.98
N CYS A 192 -12.67 7.79 15.66
CA CYS A 192 -11.43 7.85 14.91
C CYS A 192 -11.17 9.32 14.54
N ASN A 193 -10.03 9.88 14.97
CA ASN A 193 -9.59 11.18 14.49
C ASN A 193 -8.72 10.95 13.26
N ALA A 194 -9.21 11.37 12.09
CA ALA A 194 -8.53 11.28 10.80
C ALA A 194 -8.36 12.67 10.16
N ASP A 195 -8.30 13.74 10.97
CA ASP A 195 -8.19 15.12 10.50
C ASP A 195 -6.82 15.39 9.84
N GLU A 196 -5.75 14.76 10.34
CA GLU A 196 -4.37 14.82 9.81
C GLU A 196 -3.93 16.25 9.37
N GLY A 197 -4.29 17.27 10.14
CA GLY A 197 -4.09 18.68 9.76
C GLY A 197 -2.65 19.20 9.84
N ASP A 198 -1.71 18.42 10.38
CA ASP A 198 -0.32 18.84 10.58
C ASP A 198 0.45 18.87 9.24
N PRO A 199 1.14 19.99 8.89
CA PRO A 199 1.93 20.06 7.67
C PRO A 199 2.99 18.96 7.58
N GLY A 200 2.95 18.18 6.50
CA GLY A 200 3.88 17.07 6.26
C GLY A 200 3.42 15.73 6.85
N ALA A 201 2.30 15.68 7.57
CA ALA A 201 1.62 14.43 7.92
C ALA A 201 0.83 13.88 6.71
N PHE A 202 0.95 12.58 6.47
CA PHE A 202 0.20 11.85 5.43
C PHE A 202 0.17 10.33 5.70
N MET A 203 0.44 9.93 6.94
CA MET A 203 0.43 8.55 7.39
C MET A 203 -0.98 8.00 7.52
N ASP A 204 -1.94 8.79 8.00
CA ASP A 204 -3.34 8.41 8.16
C ASP A 204 -4.00 8.30 6.80
N ARG A 205 -3.76 9.27 5.89
CA ARG A 205 -4.18 9.18 4.48
C ARG A 205 -3.68 7.92 3.76
N ALA A 206 -2.58 7.31 4.21
CA ALA A 206 -2.01 6.14 3.57
C ALA A 206 -2.62 4.80 4.02
N VAL A 207 -3.33 4.79 5.16
CA VAL A 207 -4.03 3.61 5.72
C VAL A 207 -5.36 3.43 5.02
#